data_AF-A0A8J7I4V5-F1
#
_entry.id   AF-A0A8J7I4V5-F1
#
_cell.length_a   1.000
_cell.length_b   1.000
_cell.length_c   1.000
_cell.angle_alpha   90.00
_cell.angle_beta   90.00
_cell.angle_gamma   90.00
#
_symmetry.space_group_name_H-M   'P 1'
#
loop_
_entity.id
_entity.type
_entity.pdbx_description
1 polymer ?
#
loop_
_entity_poly.entity_id
_entity_poly.type
_entity_poly.pdbx_seq_one_letter_code
_entity_poly.pdbx_strand_id
1 'polypeptide(L)'
;MAYAIARLKKLKRGNISGSASHTARERETPNANPTQKNIRFIGSLDPEERLEDLVLAKIAEHEQKRKIRTDAVYCVELLLSASPSYFRPDCPTQAGYYEPQKLDDWVEATHQWLADEYGSRIVRAELHLDEATPHIHAYFVPIDDEGQLRCNHFFDGRQKIHAFQDSYYDTMRLIGLERGIKGSKAQHQDIKDFYRIVEEGRDLEVDELSAAQLRAKAADRDRANQRKQEMEATAKALALENEQLRQRIEQLEQDNQSIKKFTEWSTDLALDDVAWELGLWRKGNDWVGRNHIINIDGFQFTDFGNGSSLGGNSAIDLVKHVNKCNQTAAIAWLGERFGKLGAQRAAIAHAQKVAAVIIQTEPVPQFTPPIEDKKQWQQVEHYLTQKQGIPSDCVQMLHNQGIVYADSKANAVFLMRNQKGKTQGAFLQGTINTFSGYELGTHRRSCWFYFTLGKKPTDKTSIAVLCQSPIDTISVAMLEYLDRGIPPKRTVFMTVDDSKALPVEQLQNVPHVSLAFTHTSMARAIKQLLPQSKLLKCETEDWNSQLVNFSRQLQQRSQQNNQELEL
;
A
#
# COMPACT_ATOMS: atom_id res chain seq x y z
N MET A 1 26.57 -33.67 16.14
CA MET A 1 27.53 -32.54 16.18
C MET A 1 27.05 -31.50 15.20
N ALA A 2 27.10 -30.22 15.57
CA ALA A 2 26.66 -29.13 14.71
C ALA A 2 27.87 -28.33 14.22
N TYR A 3 27.99 -28.15 12.91
CA TYR A 3 29.13 -27.47 12.28
C TYR A 3 28.81 -26.01 11.92
N ALA A 4 29.81 -25.14 12.06
CA ALA A 4 29.83 -23.83 11.45
C ALA A 4 30.01 -23.94 9.94
N ILE A 5 29.21 -23.22 9.16
CA ILE A 5 29.20 -23.26 7.70
C ILE A 5 29.50 -21.86 7.17
N ALA A 6 30.67 -21.69 6.56
CA ALA A 6 31.01 -20.50 5.81
C ALA A 6 31.39 -20.88 4.38
N ARG A 7 30.90 -20.15 3.39
CA ARG A 7 31.30 -20.30 1.99
C ARG A 7 31.44 -18.93 1.36
N LEU A 8 32.36 -18.82 0.41
CA LEU A 8 32.48 -17.64 -0.42
C LEU A 8 32.15 -17.93 -1.88
N LYS A 9 31.57 -16.95 -2.57
CA LYS A 9 31.35 -16.92 -4.02
C LYS A 9 31.90 -15.62 -4.58
N LYS A 10 32.88 -15.72 -5.49
CA LYS A 10 33.51 -14.56 -6.12
C LYS A 10 32.60 -13.99 -7.20
N LEU A 11 32.23 -12.72 -7.07
CA LEU A 11 31.34 -12.04 -8.02
C LEU A 11 32.15 -11.06 -8.88
N LYS A 12 32.16 -11.32 -10.19
CA LYS A 12 32.53 -10.30 -11.19
C LYS A 12 31.41 -9.28 -11.27
N ARG A 13 31.70 -8.08 -11.80
CA ARG A 13 30.73 -6.98 -11.88
C ARG A 13 29.36 -7.40 -12.43
N GLY A 14 29.32 -8.10 -13.57
CA GLY A 14 28.06 -8.56 -14.18
C GLY A 14 27.28 -9.62 -13.39
N ASN A 15 27.90 -10.26 -12.37
CA ASN A 15 27.23 -11.24 -11.53
C ASN A 15 26.62 -10.63 -10.26
N ILE A 16 26.98 -9.40 -9.91
CA ILE A 16 26.54 -8.74 -8.67
C ILE A 16 25.02 -8.56 -8.66
N SER A 17 24.45 -7.99 -9.73
CA SER A 17 23.00 -7.78 -9.82
C SER A 17 22.21 -9.10 -9.79
N GLY A 18 22.78 -10.18 -10.35
CA GLY A 18 22.13 -11.50 -10.32
C GLY A 18 22.09 -12.12 -8.93
N SER A 19 23.17 -11.97 -8.16
CA SER A 19 23.22 -12.41 -6.75
C SER A 19 22.29 -11.55 -5.88
N ALA A 20 22.34 -10.21 -6.05
CA ALA A 20 21.49 -9.29 -5.30
C ALA A 20 19.99 -9.53 -5.52
N SER A 21 19.57 -9.79 -6.76
CA SER A 21 18.17 -10.06 -7.11
C SER A 21 17.65 -11.35 -6.46
N HIS A 22 18.52 -12.34 -6.24
CA HIS A 22 18.17 -13.57 -5.52
C HIS A 22 18.02 -13.31 -4.01
N THR A 23 18.93 -12.56 -3.38
CA THR A 23 18.84 -12.28 -1.93
C THR A 23 17.70 -11.31 -1.59
N ALA A 24 17.43 -10.34 -2.48
CA ALA A 24 16.31 -9.42 -2.35
C ALA A 24 14.93 -10.01 -2.74
N ARG A 25 14.87 -11.30 -3.13
CA ARG A 25 13.64 -12.00 -3.55
C ARG A 25 12.89 -11.34 -4.72
N GLU A 26 13.62 -10.69 -5.62
CA GLU A 26 13.08 -10.13 -6.87
C GLU A 26 12.82 -11.19 -7.94
N ARG A 27 13.18 -12.45 -7.66
CA ARG A 27 12.92 -13.63 -8.49
C ARG A 27 12.19 -14.69 -7.69
N GLU A 28 11.32 -15.44 -8.35
CA GLU A 28 10.60 -16.55 -7.75
C GLU A 28 11.58 -17.59 -7.19
N THR A 29 11.48 -17.85 -5.90
CA THR A 29 12.34 -18.78 -5.15
C THR A 29 11.43 -19.87 -4.57
N PRO A 30 11.30 -21.04 -5.21
CA PRO A 30 10.28 -22.04 -4.85
C PRO A 30 10.37 -22.60 -3.42
N ASN A 31 11.54 -22.53 -2.80
CA ASN A 31 11.79 -23.04 -1.45
C ASN A 31 11.69 -21.94 -0.36
N ALA A 32 11.30 -20.71 -0.72
CA ALA A 32 11.13 -19.61 0.22
C ALA A 32 9.66 -19.45 0.65
N ASN A 33 9.44 -19.23 1.94
CA ASN A 33 8.12 -18.94 2.51
C ASN A 33 7.83 -17.43 2.39
N PRO A 34 6.85 -17.01 1.56
CA PRO A 34 6.58 -15.59 1.30
C PRO A 34 6.03 -14.83 2.51
N THR A 35 5.64 -15.53 3.58
CA THR A 35 5.13 -14.91 4.82
C THR A 35 6.23 -14.55 5.82
N GLN A 36 7.43 -15.09 5.66
CA GLN A 36 8.59 -14.81 6.51
C GLN A 36 9.43 -13.69 5.91
N LYS A 37 9.94 -12.79 6.76
CA LYS A 37 10.72 -11.62 6.34
C LYS A 37 12.20 -11.81 6.64
N ASN A 38 13.03 -11.46 5.67
CA ASN A 38 14.48 -11.40 5.82
C ASN A 38 14.88 -10.07 6.47
N ILE A 39 16.00 -10.08 7.19
CA ILE A 39 16.45 -8.96 8.02
C ILE A 39 17.81 -8.47 7.50
N ARG A 40 17.86 -7.25 6.98
CA ARG A 40 19.13 -6.57 6.65
C ARG A 40 19.67 -5.90 7.91
N PHE A 41 20.88 -6.25 8.32
CA PHE A 41 21.52 -5.73 9.54
C PHE A 41 22.83 -4.95 9.28
N ILE A 42 23.41 -5.07 8.07
CA ILE A 42 24.48 -4.18 7.58
C ILE A 42 24.04 -3.60 6.22
N GLY A 43 24.21 -2.29 6.03
CA GLY A 43 23.83 -1.56 4.81
C GLY A 43 22.53 -0.75 4.96
N SER A 44 22.19 0.10 3.97
CA SER A 44 20.96 0.89 4.00
C SER A 44 19.73 0.00 3.90
N LEU A 45 18.58 0.43 4.45
CA LEU A 45 17.27 -0.20 4.24
C LEU A 45 16.55 0.33 2.99
N ASP A 46 17.17 1.22 2.22
CA ASP A 46 16.61 1.76 0.98
C ASP A 46 16.46 0.64 -0.08
N PRO A 47 15.23 0.36 -0.56
CA PRO A 47 14.99 -0.65 -1.61
C PRO A 47 15.62 -0.29 -2.95
N GLU A 48 15.84 1.01 -3.21
CA GLU A 48 16.40 1.50 -4.48
C GLU A 48 17.93 1.44 -4.51
N GLU A 49 18.57 1.17 -3.36
CA GLU A 49 20.02 1.05 -3.27
C GLU A 49 20.50 -0.27 -3.87
N ARG A 50 21.09 -0.19 -5.07
CA ARG A 50 21.62 -1.35 -5.78
C ARG A 50 22.93 -1.78 -5.13
N LEU A 51 23.09 -3.09 -4.89
CA LEU A 51 24.35 -3.65 -4.40
C LEU A 51 25.54 -3.29 -5.30
N GLU A 52 25.34 -3.26 -6.62
CA GLU A 52 26.40 -2.87 -7.55
C GLU A 52 26.89 -1.45 -7.27
N ASP A 53 25.99 -0.51 -6.98
CA ASP A 53 26.34 0.88 -6.71
C ASP A 53 27.08 1.01 -5.38
N LEU A 54 26.68 0.26 -4.35
CA LEU A 54 27.40 0.18 -3.08
C LEU A 54 28.84 -0.34 -3.26
N VAL A 55 29.00 -1.42 -4.03
CA VAL A 55 30.31 -2.01 -4.31
C VAL A 55 31.18 -1.02 -5.08
N LEU A 56 30.63 -0.34 -6.09
CA LEU A 56 31.36 0.64 -6.87
C LEU A 56 31.72 1.88 -6.05
N ALA A 57 30.81 2.38 -5.22
CA ALA A 57 31.05 3.48 -4.30
C ALA A 57 32.18 3.13 -3.33
N LYS A 58 32.15 1.92 -2.76
CA LYS A 58 33.19 1.45 -1.84
C LYS A 58 34.58 1.38 -2.50
N ILE A 59 34.64 0.93 -3.75
CA ILE A 59 35.89 0.92 -4.54
C ILE A 59 36.35 2.35 -4.85
N ALA A 60 35.41 3.26 -5.10
CA ALA A 60 35.70 4.66 -5.42
C ALA A 60 36.18 5.50 -4.23
N GLU A 61 36.04 5.02 -2.99
CA GLU A 61 36.65 5.63 -1.79
C GLU A 61 38.18 5.70 -1.90
N HIS A 62 38.80 4.85 -2.72
CA HIS A 62 40.24 4.80 -2.92
C HIS A 62 40.62 4.84 -4.41
N GLU A 63 41.54 5.73 -4.76
CA GLU A 63 42.06 5.80 -6.13
C GLU A 63 42.82 4.52 -6.51
N GLN A 64 42.41 3.90 -7.61
CA GLN A 64 43.03 2.66 -8.10
C GLN A 64 44.27 3.00 -8.94
N LYS A 65 45.43 2.44 -8.57
CA LYS A 65 46.73 2.71 -9.24
C LYS A 65 46.75 2.29 -10.72
N ARG A 66 45.84 1.40 -11.12
CA ARG A 66 45.69 0.89 -12.49
C ARG A 66 44.21 0.69 -12.81
N LYS A 67 43.88 0.71 -14.11
CA LYS A 67 42.55 0.33 -14.59
C LYS A 67 42.17 -1.08 -14.10
N ILE A 68 40.99 -1.21 -13.50
CA ILE A 68 40.46 -2.49 -13.03
C ILE A 68 40.24 -3.42 -14.23
N ARG A 69 40.76 -4.64 -14.14
CA ARG A 69 40.61 -5.69 -15.17
C ARG A 69 39.14 -6.10 -15.32
N THR A 70 38.73 -6.44 -16.54
CA THR A 70 37.33 -6.75 -16.89
C THR A 70 36.79 -8.01 -16.18
N ASP A 71 37.67 -8.92 -15.81
CA ASP A 71 37.36 -10.15 -15.07
C ASP A 71 37.72 -10.05 -13.58
N ALA A 72 37.95 -8.84 -13.06
CA ALA A 72 38.18 -8.62 -11.63
C ALA A 72 36.99 -9.10 -10.80
N VAL A 73 37.29 -9.57 -9.60
CA VAL A 73 36.29 -9.84 -8.58
C VAL A 73 36.03 -8.54 -7.84
N TYR A 74 34.85 -7.97 -8.06
CA TYR A 74 34.43 -6.70 -7.48
C TYR A 74 33.85 -6.91 -6.07
N CYS A 75 33.22 -8.05 -5.84
CA CYS A 75 32.59 -8.39 -4.58
C CYS A 75 32.72 -9.89 -4.32
N VAL A 76 32.72 -10.28 -3.05
CA VAL A 76 32.64 -11.67 -2.61
C VAL A 76 31.38 -11.81 -1.76
N GLU A 77 30.50 -12.71 -2.18
CA GLU A 77 29.33 -13.11 -1.41
C GLU A 77 29.75 -14.19 -0.41
N LEU A 78 29.56 -13.91 0.87
CA LEU A 78 29.76 -14.85 1.97
C LEU A 78 28.40 -15.44 2.34
N LEU A 79 28.26 -16.76 2.22
CA LEU A 79 27.14 -17.52 2.76
C LEU A 79 27.57 -18.08 4.11
N LEU A 80 26.89 -17.66 5.17
CA LEU A 80 27.17 -18.03 6.54
C LEU A 80 25.95 -18.74 7.12
N SER A 81 26.13 -19.88 7.76
CA SER A 81 25.07 -20.65 8.40
C SER A 81 25.67 -21.60 9.45
N ALA A 82 24.80 -22.40 10.06
CA ALA A 82 25.17 -23.50 10.92
C ALA A 82 24.36 -24.75 10.55
N SER A 83 24.77 -25.90 11.07
CA SER A 83 23.99 -27.12 10.89
C SER A 83 22.58 -26.96 11.47
N PRO A 84 21.53 -27.53 10.84
CA PRO A 84 20.16 -27.52 11.36
C PRO A 84 20.05 -27.87 12.85
N SER A 85 20.83 -28.86 13.30
CA SER A 85 20.87 -29.32 14.69
C SER A 85 21.36 -28.27 15.69
N TYR A 86 21.96 -27.18 15.24
CA TYR A 86 22.30 -26.05 16.12
C TYR A 86 21.09 -25.14 16.34
N PHE A 87 20.39 -24.78 15.27
CA PHE A 87 19.22 -23.89 15.35
C PHE A 87 18.01 -24.57 15.96
N ARG A 88 17.88 -25.88 15.83
CA ARG A 88 16.75 -26.68 16.31
C ARG A 88 17.25 -28.03 16.87
N PRO A 89 17.96 -28.03 18.01
CA PRO A 89 18.52 -29.24 18.60
C PRO A 89 17.46 -30.28 18.94
N ASP A 90 16.27 -29.85 19.35
CA ASP A 90 15.16 -30.75 19.72
C ASP A 90 14.53 -31.45 18.51
N CYS A 91 14.61 -30.83 17.32
CA CYS A 91 13.99 -31.36 16.11
C CYS A 91 14.79 -31.02 14.83
N PRO A 92 16.02 -31.52 14.63
CA PRO A 92 16.90 -31.09 13.54
C PRO A 92 16.32 -31.22 12.12
N THR A 93 15.31 -32.09 11.96
CA THR A 93 14.64 -32.37 10.68
C THR A 93 13.46 -31.46 10.35
N GLN A 94 13.03 -30.59 11.28
CA GLN A 94 11.90 -29.67 11.09
C GLN A 94 12.37 -28.38 10.40
N ALA A 95 12.35 -28.36 9.06
CA ALA A 95 12.68 -27.18 8.28
C ALA A 95 11.79 -25.96 8.63
N GLY A 96 12.37 -24.76 8.60
CA GLY A 96 11.66 -23.50 8.89
C GLY A 96 11.41 -23.20 10.38
N TYR A 97 11.68 -24.16 11.27
CA TYR A 97 11.71 -23.95 12.72
C TYR A 97 13.15 -23.71 13.20
N TYR A 98 13.29 -22.86 14.21
CA TYR A 98 14.52 -22.58 14.94
C TYR A 98 14.18 -22.06 16.34
N GLU A 99 15.04 -22.34 17.31
CA GLU A 99 15.00 -21.79 18.65
C GLU A 99 15.49 -20.34 18.62
N PRO A 100 14.69 -19.37 19.12
CA PRO A 100 15.05 -17.96 19.06
C PRO A 100 16.41 -17.64 19.68
N GLN A 101 16.72 -18.19 20.87
CA GLN A 101 17.99 -17.92 21.54
C GLN A 101 19.20 -18.42 20.73
N LYS A 102 19.10 -19.61 20.11
CA LYS A 102 20.16 -20.14 19.24
C LYS A 102 20.36 -19.30 18.00
N LEU A 103 19.27 -18.79 17.42
CA LEU A 103 19.35 -17.88 16.30
C LEU A 103 20.05 -16.58 16.71
N ASP A 104 19.63 -15.97 17.82
CA ASP A 104 20.18 -14.70 18.31
C ASP A 104 21.67 -14.82 18.64
N ASP A 105 22.08 -15.88 19.36
CA ASP A 105 23.48 -16.16 19.68
C ASP A 105 24.35 -16.26 18.41
N TRP A 106 23.84 -16.93 17.37
CA TRP A 106 24.56 -17.09 16.10
C TRP A 106 24.59 -15.83 15.25
N VAL A 107 23.50 -15.06 15.23
CA VAL A 107 23.44 -13.78 14.51
C VAL A 107 24.42 -12.79 15.14
N GLU A 108 24.42 -12.66 16.46
CA GLU A 108 25.33 -11.76 17.18
C GLU A 108 26.79 -12.15 16.97
N ALA A 109 27.12 -13.44 17.14
CA ALA A 109 28.46 -13.95 16.87
C ALA A 109 28.90 -13.72 15.42
N THR A 110 27.99 -13.87 14.46
CA THR A 110 28.29 -13.66 13.04
C THR A 110 28.46 -12.18 12.71
N HIS A 111 27.65 -11.31 13.29
CA HIS A 111 27.77 -9.86 13.14
C HIS A 111 29.10 -9.36 13.71
N GLN A 112 29.48 -9.81 14.91
CA GLN A 112 30.76 -9.49 15.53
C GLN A 112 31.94 -9.96 14.66
N TRP A 113 31.91 -11.20 14.16
CA TRP A 113 32.95 -11.72 13.28
C TRP A 113 33.08 -10.91 11.97
N LEU A 114 31.96 -10.52 11.35
CA LEU A 114 31.98 -9.68 10.15
C LEU A 114 32.61 -8.31 10.44
N ALA A 115 32.29 -7.71 11.59
CA ALA A 115 32.84 -6.43 12.02
C ALA A 115 34.35 -6.51 12.31
N ASP A 116 34.80 -7.55 13.01
CA ASP A 116 36.20 -7.72 13.42
C ASP A 116 37.12 -8.09 12.24
N GLU A 117 36.70 -9.03 11.39
CA GLU A 117 37.55 -9.53 10.30
C GLU A 117 37.54 -8.62 9.07
N TYR A 118 36.40 -8.01 8.75
CA TYR A 118 36.21 -7.30 7.48
C TYR A 118 35.76 -5.85 7.66
N GLY A 119 35.11 -5.52 8.77
CA GLY A 119 34.70 -4.15 9.11
C GLY A 119 33.90 -3.48 8.00
N SER A 120 34.28 -2.24 7.68
CA SER A 120 33.58 -1.43 6.66
C SER A 120 33.67 -1.98 5.23
N ARG A 121 34.48 -3.04 5.01
CA ARG A 121 34.54 -3.74 3.70
C ARG A 121 33.30 -4.60 3.45
N ILE A 122 32.49 -4.90 4.48
CA ILE A 122 31.16 -5.47 4.31
C ILE A 122 30.18 -4.35 4.00
N VAL A 123 29.74 -4.26 2.75
CA VAL A 123 28.84 -3.20 2.31
C VAL A 123 27.36 -3.53 2.57
N ARG A 124 27.04 -4.83 2.72
CA ARG A 124 25.68 -5.30 3.00
C ARG A 124 25.70 -6.69 3.64
N ALA A 125 24.80 -6.94 4.59
CA ALA A 125 24.54 -8.27 5.13
C ALA A 125 23.05 -8.48 5.45
N GLU A 126 22.52 -9.63 5.01
CA GLU A 126 21.10 -9.98 5.09
C GLU A 126 20.93 -11.38 5.71
N LEU A 127 20.14 -11.47 6.78
CA LEU A 127 19.69 -12.70 7.41
C LEU A 127 18.43 -13.20 6.71
N HIS A 128 18.49 -14.41 6.18
CA HIS A 128 17.35 -15.10 5.58
C HIS A 128 16.73 -16.08 6.56
N LEU A 129 15.41 -15.94 6.77
CA LEU A 129 14.61 -16.77 7.67
C LEU A 129 13.47 -17.49 6.93
N ASP A 130 13.30 -17.18 5.65
CA ASP A 130 12.24 -17.68 4.78
C ASP A 130 12.57 -19.04 4.13
N GLU A 131 13.77 -19.59 4.32
CA GLU A 131 14.17 -20.91 3.82
C GLU A 131 14.29 -21.96 4.95
N ALA A 132 14.71 -23.18 4.61
CA ALA A 132 14.73 -24.32 5.53
C ALA A 132 15.63 -24.12 6.77
N THR A 133 16.72 -23.38 6.65
CA THR A 133 17.70 -23.14 7.72
C THR A 133 18.15 -21.68 7.67
N PRO A 134 18.19 -20.97 8.81
CA PRO A 134 18.71 -19.61 8.88
C PRO A 134 20.11 -19.50 8.27
N HIS A 135 20.30 -18.50 7.41
CA HIS A 135 21.59 -18.22 6.78
C HIS A 135 21.73 -16.74 6.47
N ILE A 136 22.96 -16.26 6.38
CA ILE A 136 23.31 -14.87 6.10
C ILE A 136 24.04 -14.80 4.76
N HIS A 137 23.62 -13.86 3.93
CA HIS A 137 24.40 -13.39 2.78
C HIS A 137 25.08 -12.06 3.13
N ALA A 138 26.40 -12.05 3.22
CA ALA A 138 27.19 -10.85 3.42
C ALA A 138 28.05 -10.53 2.19
N TYR A 139 28.19 -9.26 1.85
CA TYR A 139 28.84 -8.80 0.62
C TYR A 139 30.10 -8.02 0.96
N PHE A 140 31.25 -8.66 0.71
CA PHE A 140 32.58 -8.15 0.99
C PHE A 140 33.22 -7.53 -0.26
N VAL A 141 33.73 -6.30 -0.15
CA VAL A 141 34.51 -5.63 -1.21
C VAL A 141 36.01 -5.80 -0.92
N PRO A 142 36.77 -6.53 -1.76
CA PRO A 142 38.15 -6.93 -1.43
C PRO A 142 39.18 -5.83 -1.70
N ILE A 143 39.12 -4.77 -0.90
CA ILE A 143 40.07 -3.65 -0.93
C ILE A 143 41.17 -3.93 0.11
N ASP A 144 42.42 -4.04 -0.33
CA ASP A 144 43.56 -4.24 0.58
C ASP A 144 43.86 -2.98 1.41
N ASP A 145 44.83 -3.06 2.32
CA ASP A 145 45.19 -1.94 3.20
C ASP A 145 45.81 -0.74 2.44
N GLU A 146 46.20 -0.94 1.17
CA GLU A 146 46.64 0.12 0.26
C GLU A 146 45.48 0.73 -0.56
N GLY A 147 44.24 0.35 -0.26
CA GLY A 147 43.05 0.81 -0.98
C GLY A 147 42.88 0.17 -2.36
N GLN A 148 43.62 -0.90 -2.69
CA GLN A 148 43.59 -1.52 -4.02
C GLN A 148 42.63 -2.72 -4.06
N LEU A 149 41.83 -2.82 -5.12
CA LEU A 149 40.92 -3.96 -5.33
C LEU A 149 41.72 -5.24 -5.64
N ARG A 150 41.89 -6.12 -4.65
CA ARG A 150 42.71 -7.34 -4.73
C ARG A 150 42.08 -8.52 -3.99
N CYS A 151 41.14 -9.22 -4.62
CA CYS A 151 40.54 -10.44 -4.06
C CYS A 151 41.55 -11.56 -3.74
N ASN A 152 42.64 -11.66 -4.50
CA ASN A 152 43.70 -12.63 -4.23
C ASN A 152 44.50 -12.33 -2.94
N HIS A 153 44.53 -11.07 -2.50
CA HIS A 153 45.11 -10.70 -1.22
C HIS A 153 44.39 -11.43 -0.06
N PHE A 154 43.08 -11.64 -0.18
CA PHE A 154 42.26 -12.25 0.86
C PHE A 154 42.01 -13.76 0.66
N PHE A 155 41.76 -14.22 -0.56
CA PHE A 155 41.23 -15.57 -0.81
C PHE A 155 41.96 -16.36 -1.91
N ASP A 156 43.27 -16.16 -2.03
CA ASP A 156 44.12 -16.94 -2.94
C ASP A 156 44.84 -18.08 -2.24
N GLY A 157 44.84 -19.25 -2.89
CA GLY A 157 45.45 -20.46 -2.38
C GLY A 157 44.69 -21.16 -1.24
N ARG A 158 45.04 -22.43 -0.99
CA ARG A 158 44.40 -23.27 0.03
C ARG A 158 44.56 -22.70 1.44
N GLN A 159 45.74 -22.15 1.75
CA GLN A 159 46.05 -21.65 3.09
C GLN A 159 45.10 -20.52 3.53
N LYS A 160 44.81 -19.55 2.65
CA LYS A 160 43.89 -18.46 2.97
C LYS A 160 42.44 -18.92 3.10
N ILE A 161 42.03 -19.91 2.30
CA ILE A 161 40.71 -20.54 2.45
C ILE A 161 40.62 -21.33 3.77
N HIS A 162 41.69 -21.99 4.20
CA HIS A 162 41.75 -22.62 5.52
C HIS A 162 41.66 -21.57 6.64
N ALA A 163 42.41 -20.48 6.54
CA ALA A 163 42.36 -19.37 7.50
C ALA A 163 40.96 -18.74 7.58
N PHE A 164 40.30 -18.52 6.43
CA PHE A 164 38.91 -18.06 6.38
C PHE A 164 37.97 -18.98 7.17
N GLN A 165 38.03 -20.28 6.93
CA GLN A 165 37.19 -21.26 7.65
C GLN A 165 37.56 -21.37 9.13
N ASP A 166 38.84 -21.25 9.46
CA ASP A 166 39.34 -21.31 10.85
C ASP A 166 38.91 -20.05 11.63
N SER A 167 39.00 -18.86 11.04
CA SER A 167 38.55 -17.60 11.66
C SER A 167 37.06 -17.62 11.99
N TYR A 168 36.21 -18.06 11.05
CA TYR A 168 34.77 -18.17 11.32
C TYR A 168 34.49 -19.16 12.45
N TYR A 169 35.17 -20.30 12.43
CA TYR A 169 35.05 -21.29 13.49
C TYR A 169 35.51 -20.77 14.86
N ASP A 170 36.59 -20.00 14.94
CA ASP A 170 37.11 -19.50 16.22
C ASP A 170 36.13 -18.60 16.96
N THR A 171 35.26 -17.89 16.25
CA THR A 171 34.11 -17.18 16.84
C THR A 171 32.96 -18.15 17.15
N MET A 172 32.60 -19.00 16.19
CA MET A 172 31.44 -19.90 16.30
C MET A 172 31.61 -21.00 17.37
N ARG A 173 32.84 -21.36 17.75
CA ARG A 173 33.09 -22.34 18.83
C ARG A 173 32.58 -21.85 20.18
N LEU A 174 32.51 -20.54 20.39
CA LEU A 174 32.03 -19.93 21.65
C LEU A 174 30.54 -20.23 21.89
N ILE A 175 29.78 -20.46 20.82
CA ILE A 175 28.37 -20.83 20.87
C ILE A 175 28.16 -22.35 20.66
N GLY A 176 29.23 -23.15 20.67
CA GLY A 176 29.17 -24.61 20.62
C GLY A 176 29.11 -25.22 19.22
N LEU A 177 29.52 -24.49 18.19
CA LEU A 177 29.66 -25.02 16.82
C LEU A 177 31.05 -25.59 16.57
N GLU A 178 31.11 -26.68 15.82
CA GLU A 178 32.35 -27.34 15.43
C GLU A 178 32.87 -26.90 14.07
N ARG A 179 34.16 -27.10 13.85
CA ARG A 179 34.85 -26.85 12.59
C ARG A 179 34.49 -27.94 11.58
N GLY A 180 34.19 -27.55 10.32
CA GLY A 180 34.05 -28.52 9.23
C GLY A 180 35.33 -29.36 9.03
N ILE A 181 35.21 -30.55 8.44
CA ILE A 181 36.35 -31.48 8.30
C ILE A 181 37.48 -30.86 7.48
N LYS A 182 38.67 -30.70 8.07
CA LYS A 182 39.87 -30.21 7.37
C LYS A 182 40.30 -31.25 6.32
N GLY A 183 40.55 -30.78 5.09
CA GLY A 183 40.90 -31.67 3.98
C GLY A 183 39.73 -32.48 3.41
N SER A 184 38.48 -32.09 3.71
CA SER A 184 37.29 -32.71 3.14
C SER A 184 37.38 -32.82 1.62
N LYS A 185 37.13 -34.01 1.08
CA LYS A 185 37.01 -34.28 -0.36
C LYS A 185 35.61 -33.99 -0.90
N ALA A 186 34.70 -33.49 -0.06
CA ALA A 186 33.34 -33.17 -0.47
C ALA A 186 33.36 -32.09 -1.57
N GLN A 187 32.78 -32.41 -2.71
CA GLN A 187 32.59 -31.44 -3.77
C GLN A 187 31.34 -30.61 -3.47
N HIS A 188 31.43 -29.29 -3.69
CA HIS A 188 30.27 -28.43 -3.61
C HIS A 188 29.29 -28.83 -4.72
N GLN A 189 28.11 -29.28 -4.33
CA GLN A 189 26.98 -29.46 -5.23
C GLN A 189 26.17 -28.17 -5.26
N ASP A 190 25.88 -27.64 -6.45
CA ASP A 190 24.92 -26.56 -6.61
C ASP A 190 23.55 -27.02 -6.10
N ILE A 191 22.75 -26.13 -5.52
CA ILE A 191 21.42 -26.48 -4.99
C ILE A 191 20.53 -27.05 -6.11
N LYS A 192 20.65 -26.54 -7.34
CA LYS A 192 19.98 -27.12 -8.52
C LYS A 192 20.48 -28.51 -8.87
N ASP A 193 21.75 -28.80 -8.63
CA ASP A 193 22.33 -30.12 -8.87
C ASP A 193 21.96 -31.10 -7.76
N PHE A 194 21.83 -30.64 -6.51
CA PHE A 194 21.30 -31.44 -5.41
C PHE A 194 19.85 -31.88 -5.67
N TYR A 195 18.98 -30.97 -6.10
CA TYR A 195 17.60 -31.32 -6.49
C TYR A 195 17.56 -32.17 -7.77
N ARG A 196 18.41 -31.90 -8.77
CA ARG A 196 18.48 -32.70 -10.00
C ARG A 196 19.04 -34.11 -9.76
N ILE A 197 20.02 -34.28 -8.89
CA ILE A 197 20.56 -35.59 -8.47
C ILE A 197 19.53 -36.37 -7.64
N VAL A 198 18.66 -35.66 -6.92
CA VAL A 198 17.53 -36.26 -6.17
C VAL A 198 16.35 -36.61 -7.10
N GLU A 199 16.10 -35.85 -8.18
CA GLU A 199 15.05 -36.10 -9.18
C GLU A 199 15.46 -37.12 -10.27
N GLU A 200 16.69 -37.03 -10.79
CA GLU A 200 17.23 -37.91 -11.83
C GLU A 200 18.07 -39.01 -11.17
N GLY A 201 17.42 -40.09 -10.75
CA GLY A 201 18.11 -41.27 -10.19
C GLY A 201 19.08 -41.93 -11.17
N ARG A 202 20.28 -41.37 -11.31
CA ARG A 202 21.41 -42.00 -12.01
C ARG A 202 22.36 -42.63 -11.01
N ASP A 203 22.53 -43.94 -11.15
CA ASP A 203 23.69 -44.66 -10.66
C ASP A 203 24.95 -44.07 -11.34
N LEU A 204 25.79 -43.41 -10.56
CA LEU A 204 27.19 -43.19 -10.91
C LEU A 204 28.01 -44.03 -9.95
N GLU A 205 28.84 -44.90 -10.53
CA GLU A 205 29.72 -45.87 -9.89
C GLU A 205 30.32 -45.32 -8.58
N VAL A 206 29.90 -45.95 -7.49
CA VAL A 206 30.31 -45.62 -6.13
C VAL A 206 31.50 -46.51 -5.80
N ASP A 207 32.69 -45.93 -5.74
CA ASP A 207 33.77 -46.54 -4.97
C ASP A 207 33.43 -46.33 -3.48
N GLU A 208 33.05 -47.44 -2.85
CA GLU A 208 32.85 -47.75 -1.43
C GLU A 208 32.00 -46.78 -0.56
N LEU A 209 30.67 -46.98 -0.57
CA LEU A 209 29.79 -46.61 0.56
C LEU A 209 29.31 -47.89 1.27
N SER A 210 29.33 -47.89 2.61
CA SER A 210 29.02 -49.09 3.41
C SER A 210 27.51 -49.40 3.44
N ALA A 211 27.15 -50.67 3.66
CA ALA A 211 25.76 -51.15 3.69
C ALA A 211 24.83 -50.41 4.67
N ALA A 212 25.40 -49.78 5.72
CA ALA A 212 24.67 -48.94 6.66
C ALA A 212 24.21 -47.61 6.03
N GLN A 213 25.03 -47.02 5.15
CA GLN A 213 24.73 -45.76 4.47
C GLN A 213 23.67 -45.94 3.37
N LEU A 214 23.64 -47.10 2.70
CA LEU A 214 22.61 -47.44 1.72
C LEU A 214 21.23 -47.62 2.37
N ARG A 215 21.17 -48.27 3.55
CA ARG A 215 19.92 -48.42 4.31
C ARG A 215 19.41 -47.09 4.87
N ALA A 216 20.30 -46.22 5.34
CA ALA A 216 19.93 -44.89 5.81
C ALA A 216 19.37 -44.02 4.67
N LYS A 217 19.99 -44.05 3.49
CA LYS A 217 19.49 -43.34 2.29
C LYS A 217 18.14 -43.87 1.79
N ALA A 218 17.91 -45.18 1.84
CA ALA A 218 16.61 -45.76 1.50
C ALA A 218 15.50 -45.35 2.48
N ALA A 219 15.80 -45.35 3.79
CA ALA A 219 14.87 -44.88 4.81
C ALA A 219 14.58 -43.37 4.71
N ASP A 220 15.57 -42.56 4.32
CA ASP A 220 15.37 -41.12 4.05
C ASP A 220 14.52 -40.88 2.80
N ARG A 221 14.71 -41.67 1.74
CA ARG A 221 13.86 -41.65 0.53
C ARG A 221 12.41 -41.97 0.86
N ASP A 222 12.17 -43.05 1.61
CA ASP A 222 10.82 -43.50 1.92
C ASP A 222 10.10 -42.49 2.86
N ARG A 223 10.84 -41.88 3.80
CA ARG A 223 10.33 -40.77 4.64
C ARG A 223 10.05 -39.50 3.84
N ALA A 224 10.91 -39.14 2.88
CA ALA A 224 10.69 -37.98 2.02
C ALA A 224 9.47 -38.18 1.09
N ASN A 225 9.30 -39.39 0.54
CA ASN A 225 8.13 -39.73 -0.25
C ASN A 225 6.83 -39.75 0.58
N GLN A 226 6.86 -40.28 1.81
CA GLN A 226 5.72 -40.20 2.72
C GLN A 226 5.37 -38.75 3.06
N ARG A 227 6.35 -37.92 3.43
CA ARG A 227 6.11 -36.49 3.71
C ARG A 227 5.57 -35.73 2.49
N LYS A 228 6.06 -36.04 1.28
CA LYS A 228 5.54 -35.46 0.03
C LYS A 228 4.08 -35.88 -0.19
N GLN A 229 3.74 -37.15 -0.01
CA GLN A 229 2.37 -37.64 -0.13
C GLN A 229 1.44 -37.05 0.94
N GLU A 230 1.92 -36.91 2.18
CA GLU A 230 1.18 -36.26 3.27
C GLU A 230 0.98 -34.76 2.99
N MET A 231 1.99 -34.05 2.50
CA MET A 231 1.87 -32.64 2.11
C MET A 231 0.94 -32.46 0.91
N GLU A 232 1.01 -33.31 -0.10
CA GLU A 232 0.08 -33.28 -1.25
C GLU A 232 -1.35 -33.61 -0.82
N ALA A 233 -1.53 -34.57 0.10
CA ALA A 233 -2.84 -34.89 0.67
C ALA A 233 -3.39 -33.72 1.51
N THR A 234 -2.54 -33.09 2.32
CA THR A 234 -2.90 -31.92 3.14
C THR A 234 -3.20 -30.71 2.28
N ALA A 235 -2.41 -30.46 1.23
CA ALA A 235 -2.65 -29.37 0.29
C ALA A 235 -3.95 -29.57 -0.50
N LYS A 236 -4.26 -30.81 -0.91
CA LYS A 236 -5.54 -31.15 -1.53
C LYS A 236 -6.71 -31.00 -0.55
N ALA A 237 -6.55 -31.43 0.69
CA ALA A 237 -7.56 -31.28 1.74
C ALA A 237 -7.82 -29.79 2.05
N LEU A 238 -6.77 -28.99 2.17
CA LEU A 238 -6.86 -27.54 2.42
C LEU A 238 -7.43 -26.80 1.20
N ALA A 239 -7.12 -27.22 -0.02
CA ALA A 239 -7.74 -26.67 -1.23
C ALA A 239 -9.25 -26.97 -1.28
N LEU A 240 -9.64 -28.21 -0.91
CA LEU A 240 -11.05 -28.60 -0.81
C LEU A 240 -11.78 -27.84 0.30
N GLU A 241 -11.15 -27.69 1.47
CA GLU A 241 -11.70 -26.92 2.59
C GLU A 241 -11.84 -25.43 2.24
N ASN A 242 -10.84 -24.83 1.58
CA ASN A 242 -10.93 -23.44 1.12
C ASN A 242 -12.05 -23.25 0.08
N GLU A 243 -12.25 -24.22 -0.81
CA GLU A 243 -13.36 -24.19 -1.76
C GLU A 243 -14.71 -24.31 -1.03
N GLN A 244 -14.83 -25.22 -0.06
CA GLN A 244 -16.02 -25.34 0.79
C GLN A 244 -16.29 -24.06 1.61
N LEU A 245 -15.24 -23.43 2.15
CA LEU A 245 -15.33 -22.18 2.87
C LEU A 245 -15.76 -21.02 1.95
N ARG A 246 -15.24 -20.96 0.72
CA ARG A 246 -15.67 -19.97 -0.28
C ARG A 246 -17.14 -20.14 -0.63
N GLN A 247 -17.57 -21.37 -0.91
CA GLN A 247 -18.99 -21.69 -1.15
C GLN A 247 -19.85 -21.37 0.06
N ARG A 248 -19.36 -21.61 1.30
CA ARG A 248 -20.08 -21.26 2.53
C ARG A 248 -20.17 -19.76 2.75
N ILE A 249 -19.13 -18.99 2.44
CA ILE A 249 -19.14 -17.52 2.51
C ILE A 249 -20.14 -16.97 1.50
N GLU A 250 -20.11 -17.44 0.26
CA GLU A 250 -21.07 -17.03 -0.77
C GLU A 250 -22.51 -17.39 -0.36
N GLN A 251 -22.74 -18.59 0.18
CA GLN A 251 -24.04 -18.98 0.72
C GLN A 251 -24.46 -18.08 1.88
N LEU A 252 -23.56 -17.77 2.82
CA LEU A 252 -23.85 -16.88 3.95
C LEU A 252 -24.11 -15.44 3.51
N GLU A 253 -23.47 -14.97 2.43
CA GLU A 253 -23.76 -13.67 1.83
C GLU A 253 -25.13 -13.65 1.17
N GLN A 254 -25.50 -14.71 0.44
CA GLN A 254 -26.84 -14.88 -0.12
C GLN A 254 -27.90 -15.02 0.98
N ASP A 255 -27.62 -15.77 2.04
CA ASP A 255 -28.49 -15.93 3.21
C ASP A 255 -28.64 -14.58 3.93
N ASN A 256 -27.55 -13.83 4.13
CA ASN A 256 -27.61 -12.49 4.73
C ASN A 256 -28.38 -11.50 3.85
N GLN A 257 -28.21 -11.53 2.53
CA GLN A 257 -29.01 -10.72 1.61
C GLN A 257 -30.49 -11.13 1.66
N SER A 258 -30.77 -12.43 1.77
CA SER A 258 -32.13 -12.97 1.86
C SER A 258 -32.76 -12.65 3.20
N ILE A 259 -32.02 -12.74 4.31
CA ILE A 259 -32.44 -12.33 5.65
C ILE A 259 -32.65 -10.82 5.70
N LYS A 260 -31.78 -10.03 5.05
CA LYS A 260 -31.94 -8.57 4.96
C LYS A 260 -33.17 -8.19 4.14
N LYS A 261 -33.39 -8.82 2.98
CA LYS A 261 -34.63 -8.71 2.21
C LYS A 261 -35.82 -9.15 3.06
N PHE A 262 -35.71 -10.24 3.80
CA PHE A 262 -36.76 -10.76 4.68
C PHE A 262 -37.04 -9.84 5.88
N THR A 263 -36.03 -9.16 6.44
CA THR A 263 -36.22 -8.16 7.51
C THR A 263 -36.77 -6.86 6.95
N GLU A 264 -36.34 -6.43 5.77
CA GLU A 264 -36.97 -5.34 5.00
C GLU A 264 -38.45 -5.69 4.71
N TRP A 265 -38.75 -6.95 4.37
CA TRP A 265 -40.10 -7.48 4.15
C TRP A 265 -40.92 -7.63 5.45
N SER A 266 -40.29 -7.94 6.58
CA SER A 266 -40.96 -8.20 7.87
C SER A 266 -41.27 -6.92 8.66
N THR A 267 -40.92 -5.73 8.17
CA THR A 267 -41.16 -4.47 8.89
C THR A 267 -42.47 -3.79 8.53
N ASP A 268 -43.04 -3.99 7.33
CA ASP A 268 -44.34 -3.43 6.96
C ASP A 268 -45.50 -4.14 7.70
N LEU A 269 -46.71 -3.59 7.62
CA LEU A 269 -47.92 -4.28 8.05
C LEU A 269 -48.37 -5.28 6.98
N ALA A 270 -48.88 -6.44 7.39
CA ALA A 270 -49.40 -7.43 6.45
C ALA A 270 -50.60 -6.84 5.71
N LEU A 271 -50.58 -6.90 4.38
CA LEU A 271 -51.62 -6.26 3.57
C LEU A 271 -52.99 -6.91 3.80
N ASP A 272 -53.05 -8.21 4.12
CA ASP A 272 -54.27 -8.90 4.51
C ASP A 272 -54.90 -8.30 5.78
N ASP A 273 -54.10 -8.02 6.82
CA ASP A 273 -54.59 -7.41 8.06
C ASP A 273 -55.10 -5.98 7.80
N VAL A 274 -54.37 -5.23 6.97
CA VAL A 274 -54.75 -3.87 6.55
C VAL A 274 -56.02 -3.89 5.72
N ALA A 275 -56.17 -4.82 4.80
CA ALA A 275 -57.38 -5.01 3.99
C ALA A 275 -58.61 -5.31 4.86
N TRP A 276 -58.44 -6.15 5.89
CA TRP A 276 -59.49 -6.45 6.85
C TRP A 276 -59.94 -5.20 7.62
N GLU A 277 -58.99 -4.43 8.18
CA GLU A 277 -59.28 -3.18 8.90
C GLU A 277 -59.88 -2.08 7.99
N LEU A 278 -59.59 -2.13 6.69
CA LEU A 278 -60.22 -1.27 5.67
C LEU A 278 -61.68 -1.65 5.37
N GLY A 279 -62.20 -2.73 5.98
CA GLY A 279 -63.57 -3.20 5.78
C GLY A 279 -63.76 -3.99 4.49
N LEU A 280 -62.68 -4.51 3.89
CA LEU A 280 -62.76 -5.46 2.79
C LEU A 280 -63.03 -6.87 3.35
N TRP A 281 -63.79 -7.67 2.63
CA TRP A 281 -64.09 -9.04 3.02
C TRP A 281 -63.49 -10.04 2.03
N ARG A 282 -63.03 -11.18 2.54
CA ARG A 282 -62.30 -12.16 1.74
C ARG A 282 -63.23 -13.08 0.98
N LYS A 283 -63.10 -13.11 -0.36
CA LYS A 283 -63.84 -13.99 -1.28
C LYS A 283 -62.85 -14.82 -2.12
N GLY A 284 -62.54 -16.03 -1.65
CA GLY A 284 -61.49 -16.85 -2.25
C GLY A 284 -60.11 -16.22 -2.02
N ASN A 285 -59.39 -15.92 -3.10
CA ASN A 285 -58.08 -15.26 -3.03
C ASN A 285 -58.16 -13.73 -3.10
N ASP A 286 -59.35 -13.16 -3.27
CA ASP A 286 -59.51 -11.70 -3.45
C ASP A 286 -60.16 -11.05 -2.22
N TRP A 287 -59.79 -9.80 -1.97
CA TRP A 287 -60.38 -8.90 -1.00
C TRP A 287 -61.40 -7.99 -1.70
N VAL A 288 -62.68 -8.15 -1.36
CA VAL A 288 -63.78 -7.46 -2.04
C VAL A 288 -64.38 -6.40 -1.15
N GLY A 289 -64.61 -5.22 -1.71
CA GLY A 289 -65.22 -4.08 -1.03
C GLY A 289 -66.05 -3.24 -1.98
N ARG A 290 -66.63 -2.16 -1.46
CA ARG A 290 -67.71 -1.34 -2.06
C ARG A 290 -67.41 -0.67 -3.42
N ASN A 291 -66.28 -0.99 -4.07
CA ASN A 291 -65.93 -0.86 -5.51
C ASN A 291 -64.50 -1.42 -5.78
N HIS A 292 -64.06 -2.42 -5.02
CA HIS A 292 -62.67 -2.92 -5.03
C HIS A 292 -62.68 -4.44 -5.13
N ILE A 293 -61.82 -4.97 -5.99
CA ILE A 293 -61.52 -6.40 -6.08
C ILE A 293 -60.00 -6.50 -6.04
N ILE A 294 -59.46 -6.60 -4.83
CA ILE A 294 -58.03 -6.48 -4.57
C ILE A 294 -57.44 -7.88 -4.41
N ASN A 295 -56.54 -8.24 -5.30
CA ASN A 295 -55.69 -9.41 -5.11
C ASN A 295 -54.42 -8.98 -4.37
N ILE A 296 -54.06 -9.72 -3.33
CA ILE A 296 -52.85 -9.48 -2.54
C ILE A 296 -51.91 -10.66 -2.79
N ASP A 297 -50.71 -10.35 -3.28
CA ASP A 297 -49.62 -11.31 -3.46
C ASP A 297 -48.42 -10.84 -2.65
N GLY A 298 -48.27 -11.42 -1.46
CA GLY A 298 -47.27 -11.01 -0.47
C GLY A 298 -47.44 -9.54 -0.05
N PHE A 299 -46.56 -8.69 -0.55
CA PHE A 299 -46.52 -7.25 -0.22
C PHE A 299 -47.04 -6.35 -1.34
N GLN A 300 -47.54 -6.94 -2.42
CA GLN A 300 -48.13 -6.22 -3.54
C GLN A 300 -49.61 -6.46 -3.56
N PHE A 301 -50.35 -5.47 -4.04
CA PHE A 301 -51.75 -5.63 -4.32
C PHE A 301 -52.08 -5.06 -5.69
N THR A 302 -53.06 -5.66 -6.35
CA THR A 302 -53.65 -5.16 -7.59
C THR A 302 -55.15 -5.08 -7.44
N ASP A 303 -55.74 -3.93 -7.75
CA ASP A 303 -57.19 -3.76 -7.75
C ASP A 303 -57.77 -3.91 -9.16
N PHE A 304 -58.76 -4.79 -9.30
CA PHE A 304 -59.49 -5.08 -10.52
C PHE A 304 -60.91 -4.47 -10.54
N GLY A 305 -61.34 -3.82 -9.46
CA GLY A 305 -62.74 -3.42 -9.26
C GLY A 305 -63.27 -2.34 -10.20
N ASN A 306 -62.40 -1.49 -10.78
CA ASN A 306 -62.80 -0.31 -11.56
C ASN A 306 -62.20 -0.23 -12.98
N GLY A 307 -61.81 -1.36 -13.59
CA GLY A 307 -61.35 -1.38 -14.99
C GLY A 307 -60.02 -0.66 -15.28
N SER A 308 -59.31 -0.23 -14.24
CA SER A 308 -57.94 0.31 -14.30
C SER A 308 -57.09 -0.48 -13.32
N SER A 309 -55.99 -1.10 -13.78
CA SER A 309 -55.05 -1.82 -12.92
C SER A 309 -54.24 -0.80 -12.12
N LEU A 310 -54.76 -0.44 -10.95
CA LEU A 310 -54.05 0.33 -9.95
C LEU A 310 -53.55 -0.64 -8.89
N GLY A 311 -52.24 -0.69 -8.73
CA GLY A 311 -51.58 -1.55 -7.76
C GLY A 311 -50.61 -0.75 -6.92
N GLY A 312 -50.31 -1.27 -5.74
CA GLY A 312 -49.34 -0.70 -4.82
C GLY A 312 -48.57 -1.81 -4.13
N ASN A 313 -47.52 -1.42 -3.41
CA ASN A 313 -46.59 -2.37 -2.81
C ASN A 313 -46.33 -2.11 -1.33
N SER A 314 -47.25 -1.43 -0.62
CA SER A 314 -47.14 -1.13 0.81
C SER A 314 -48.50 -0.95 1.49
N ALA A 315 -48.52 -1.09 2.81
CA ALA A 315 -49.74 -0.86 3.62
C ALA A 315 -50.27 0.57 3.45
N ILE A 316 -49.36 1.54 3.36
CA ILE A 316 -49.70 2.94 3.11
C ILE A 316 -50.35 3.11 1.74
N ASP A 317 -49.83 2.46 0.70
CA ASP A 317 -50.44 2.53 -0.64
C ASP A 317 -51.80 1.87 -0.69
N LEU A 318 -52.00 0.75 0.02
CA LEU A 318 -53.29 0.09 0.12
C LEU A 318 -54.33 0.99 0.80
N VAL A 319 -53.98 1.63 1.92
CA VAL A 319 -54.86 2.58 2.61
C VAL A 319 -55.15 3.81 1.74
N LYS A 320 -54.12 4.40 1.11
CA LYS A 320 -54.30 5.54 0.19
C LYS A 320 -55.27 5.18 -0.95
N HIS A 321 -55.11 3.99 -1.52
CA HIS A 321 -55.92 3.50 -2.63
C HIS A 321 -57.38 3.28 -2.23
N VAL A 322 -57.62 2.54 -1.15
CA VAL A 322 -58.98 2.17 -0.71
C VAL A 322 -59.72 3.36 -0.09
N ASN A 323 -59.06 4.14 0.78
CA ASN A 323 -59.67 5.30 1.43
C ASN A 323 -59.62 6.58 0.58
N LYS A 324 -58.97 6.55 -0.59
CA LYS A 324 -58.77 7.72 -1.47
C LYS A 324 -58.19 8.92 -0.73
N CYS A 325 -57.16 8.69 0.08
CA CYS A 325 -56.57 9.70 0.96
C CYS A 325 -55.09 9.93 0.65
N ASN A 326 -54.52 11.01 1.18
CA ASN A 326 -53.09 11.29 1.06
C ASN A 326 -52.27 10.46 2.07
N GLN A 327 -50.94 10.47 1.91
CA GLN A 327 -50.05 9.68 2.75
C GLN A 327 -50.14 10.03 4.24
N THR A 328 -50.31 11.31 4.58
CA THR A 328 -50.44 11.75 5.98
C THR A 328 -51.69 11.15 6.63
N ALA A 329 -52.83 11.19 5.92
CA ALA A 329 -54.08 10.61 6.38
C ALA A 329 -54.00 9.08 6.47
N ALA A 330 -53.31 8.43 5.53
CA ALA A 330 -53.09 6.99 5.55
C ALA A 330 -52.25 6.55 6.77
N ILE A 331 -51.16 7.27 7.09
CA ILE A 331 -50.35 7.00 8.29
C ILE A 331 -51.17 7.22 9.57
N ALA A 332 -51.97 8.29 9.62
CA ALA A 332 -52.84 8.55 10.77
C ALA A 332 -53.88 7.43 10.98
N TRP A 333 -54.49 6.96 9.88
CA TRP A 333 -55.43 5.84 9.89
C TRP A 333 -54.76 4.54 10.37
N LEU A 334 -53.55 4.24 9.87
CA LEU A 334 -52.77 3.09 10.36
C LEU A 334 -52.41 3.23 11.85
N GLY A 335 -52.17 4.45 12.33
CA GLY A 335 -51.87 4.71 13.74
C GLY A 335 -53.07 4.50 14.65
N GLU A 336 -54.27 4.82 14.17
CA GLU A 336 -55.53 4.54 14.86
C GLU A 336 -55.80 3.03 14.95
N ARG A 337 -55.62 2.29 13.84
CA ARG A 337 -55.99 0.87 13.71
C ARG A 337 -54.94 -0.10 14.26
N PHE A 338 -53.66 0.16 13.99
CA PHE A 338 -52.53 -0.72 14.34
C PHE A 338 -51.61 -0.14 15.44
N GLY A 339 -52.00 0.99 16.02
CA GLY A 339 -51.22 1.70 17.02
C GLY A 339 -49.98 2.40 16.45
N LYS A 340 -49.33 3.18 17.31
CA LYS A 340 -48.15 4.00 16.94
C LYS A 340 -47.02 3.18 16.31
N LEU A 341 -46.74 1.99 16.83
CA LEU A 341 -45.67 1.13 16.34
C LEU A 341 -45.98 0.57 14.94
N GLY A 342 -47.24 0.18 14.69
CA GLY A 342 -47.69 -0.28 13.37
C GLY A 342 -47.60 0.81 12.30
N ALA A 343 -48.02 2.04 12.62
CA ALA A 343 -47.88 3.17 11.72
C ALA A 343 -46.41 3.54 11.41
N GLN A 344 -45.54 3.54 12.42
CA GLN A 344 -44.09 3.80 12.22
C GLN A 344 -43.45 2.76 11.31
N ARG A 345 -43.78 1.49 11.54
CA ARG A 345 -43.36 0.34 10.73
C ARG A 345 -43.74 0.50 9.25
N ALA A 346 -45.02 0.75 8.98
CA ALA A 346 -45.51 0.97 7.62
C ALA A 346 -44.87 2.20 6.95
N ALA A 347 -44.65 3.29 7.69
CA ALA A 347 -44.00 4.49 7.18
C ALA A 347 -42.53 4.28 6.80
N ILE A 348 -41.77 3.56 7.63
CA ILE A 348 -40.36 3.23 7.35
C ILE A 348 -40.27 2.33 6.12
N ALA A 349 -41.08 1.27 6.05
CA ALA A 349 -41.09 0.35 4.93
C ALA A 349 -41.46 1.06 3.61
N HIS A 350 -42.48 1.92 3.62
CA HIS A 350 -42.86 2.72 2.47
C HIS A 350 -41.73 3.68 2.04
N ALA A 351 -41.10 4.39 2.98
CA ALA A 351 -40.01 5.31 2.68
C ALA A 351 -38.79 4.61 2.06
N GLN A 352 -38.43 3.41 2.54
CA GLN A 352 -37.34 2.61 1.96
C GLN A 352 -37.64 2.20 0.51
N LYS A 353 -38.86 1.73 0.23
CA LYS A 353 -39.29 1.33 -1.12
C LYS A 353 -39.25 2.52 -2.09
N VAL A 354 -39.82 3.66 -1.69
CA VAL A 354 -39.80 4.89 -2.49
C VAL A 354 -38.37 5.38 -2.74
N ALA A 355 -37.52 5.39 -1.70
CA ALA A 355 -36.14 5.80 -1.83
C ALA A 355 -35.35 4.91 -2.80
N ALA A 356 -35.56 3.59 -2.77
CA ALA A 356 -34.89 2.65 -3.68
C ALA A 356 -35.21 2.94 -5.16
N VAL A 357 -36.47 3.28 -5.47
CA VAL A 357 -36.88 3.66 -6.83
C VAL A 357 -36.27 4.99 -7.24
N ILE A 358 -36.33 6.01 -6.37
CA ILE A 358 -35.78 7.35 -6.63
C ILE A 358 -34.27 7.27 -6.93
N ILE A 359 -33.51 6.54 -6.12
CA ILE A 359 -32.05 6.38 -6.31
C ILE A 359 -31.69 5.81 -7.69
N GLN A 360 -32.56 4.98 -8.27
CA GLN A 360 -32.31 4.35 -9.58
C GLN A 360 -32.81 5.19 -10.77
N THR A 361 -33.83 6.02 -10.56
CA THR A 361 -34.57 6.67 -11.66
C THR A 361 -34.31 8.16 -11.78
N GLU A 362 -34.02 8.84 -10.67
CA GLU A 362 -33.81 10.29 -10.67
C GLU A 362 -32.37 10.65 -11.09
N PRO A 363 -32.19 11.62 -12.02
CA PRO A 363 -30.86 12.04 -12.45
C PRO A 363 -30.14 12.81 -11.34
N VAL A 364 -28.87 12.45 -11.10
CA VAL A 364 -28.01 13.15 -10.13
C VAL A 364 -27.63 14.52 -10.70
N PRO A 365 -27.92 15.64 -9.99
CA PRO A 365 -27.48 16.98 -10.40
C PRO A 365 -25.96 17.00 -10.62
N GLN A 366 -25.54 17.50 -11.78
CA GLN A 366 -24.12 17.60 -12.14
C GLN A 366 -23.54 18.94 -11.66
N PHE A 367 -22.31 18.90 -11.15
CA PHE A 367 -21.54 20.11 -10.84
C PHE A 367 -21.31 20.97 -12.08
N THR A 368 -21.50 22.28 -11.94
CA THR A 368 -21.15 23.28 -12.97
C THR A 368 -20.12 24.25 -12.39
N PRO A 369 -18.93 24.40 -13.01
CA PRO A 369 -17.90 25.31 -12.50
C PRO A 369 -18.33 26.78 -12.61
N PRO A 370 -17.82 27.67 -11.73
CA PRO A 370 -18.02 29.11 -11.88
C PRO A 370 -17.55 29.60 -13.24
N ILE A 371 -18.28 30.52 -13.86
CA ILE A 371 -17.89 31.07 -15.16
C ILE A 371 -16.70 32.01 -14.98
N GLU A 372 -15.65 31.81 -15.77
CA GLU A 372 -14.49 32.70 -15.80
C GLU A 372 -14.90 34.11 -16.27
N ASP A 373 -14.56 35.12 -15.48
CA ASP A 373 -14.65 36.53 -15.83
C ASP A 373 -13.25 37.13 -15.98
N LYS A 374 -12.83 37.24 -17.25
CA LYS A 374 -11.52 37.81 -17.61
C LYS A 374 -11.35 39.26 -17.16
N LYS A 375 -12.44 40.02 -16.94
CA LYS A 375 -12.36 41.41 -16.48
C LYS A 375 -11.86 41.50 -15.04
N GLN A 376 -12.13 40.47 -14.23
CA GLN A 376 -11.72 40.41 -12.83
C GLN A 376 -10.35 39.77 -12.63
N TRP A 377 -9.75 39.19 -13.69
CA TRP A 377 -8.49 38.47 -13.59
C TRP A 377 -7.36 39.33 -13.04
N GLN A 378 -7.18 40.56 -13.54
CA GLN A 378 -6.11 41.46 -13.08
C GLN A 378 -6.16 41.69 -11.56
N GLN A 379 -7.36 41.82 -11.00
CA GLN A 379 -7.53 42.00 -9.56
C GLN A 379 -7.18 40.74 -8.78
N VAL A 380 -7.62 39.56 -9.25
CA VAL A 380 -7.32 38.27 -8.62
C VAL A 380 -5.83 37.96 -8.71
N GLU A 381 -5.20 38.20 -9.86
CA GLU A 381 -3.77 38.05 -10.06
C GLU A 381 -2.98 38.97 -9.12
N HIS A 382 -3.38 40.24 -8.99
CA HIS A 382 -2.76 41.17 -8.05
C HIS A 382 -2.89 40.68 -6.60
N TYR A 383 -4.05 40.14 -6.21
CA TYR A 383 -4.24 39.55 -4.89
C TYR A 383 -3.30 38.35 -4.66
N LEU A 384 -3.24 37.38 -5.60
CA LEU A 384 -2.41 36.18 -5.46
C LEU A 384 -0.91 36.53 -5.44
N THR A 385 -0.49 37.51 -6.25
CA THR A 385 0.92 37.88 -6.34
C THR A 385 1.35 38.82 -5.22
N GLN A 386 0.66 39.93 -5.00
CA GLN A 386 1.10 40.97 -4.07
C GLN A 386 0.70 40.69 -2.62
N LYS A 387 -0.52 40.17 -2.40
CA LYS A 387 -1.02 39.91 -1.04
C LYS A 387 -0.64 38.51 -0.56
N GLN A 388 -0.74 37.49 -1.40
CA GLN A 388 -0.40 36.11 -1.04
C GLN A 388 1.07 35.76 -1.37
N GLY A 389 1.84 36.65 -2.00
CA GLY A 389 3.27 36.45 -2.26
C GLY A 389 3.60 35.34 -3.27
N ILE A 390 2.61 34.86 -4.04
CA ILE A 390 2.82 33.79 -5.02
C ILE A 390 3.54 34.38 -6.26
N PRO A 391 4.65 33.78 -6.75
CA PRO A 391 5.33 34.27 -7.95
C PRO A 391 4.39 34.38 -9.16
N SER A 392 4.50 35.47 -9.93
CA SER A 392 3.63 35.75 -11.09
C SER A 392 3.68 34.62 -12.13
N ASP A 393 4.86 34.06 -12.42
CA ASP A 393 5.01 32.93 -13.34
C ASP A 393 4.19 31.70 -12.92
N CYS A 394 4.08 31.45 -11.61
CA CYS A 394 3.27 30.36 -11.07
C CYS A 394 1.77 30.66 -11.22
N VAL A 395 1.34 31.88 -10.87
CA VAL A 395 -0.06 32.31 -11.05
C VAL A 395 -0.47 32.20 -12.51
N GLN A 396 0.37 32.68 -13.43
CA GLN A 396 0.12 32.61 -14.87
C GLN A 396 0.13 31.17 -15.39
N MET A 397 1.02 30.31 -14.90
CA MET A 397 1.01 28.89 -15.23
C MET A 397 -0.33 28.23 -14.85
N LEU A 398 -0.81 28.46 -13.63
CA LEU A 398 -2.07 27.90 -13.14
C LEU A 398 -3.29 28.45 -13.89
N HIS A 399 -3.26 29.74 -14.26
CA HIS A 399 -4.29 30.38 -15.08
C HIS A 399 -4.32 29.85 -16.50
N ASN A 400 -3.17 29.70 -17.14
CA ASN A 400 -3.05 29.13 -18.49
C ASN A 400 -3.51 27.67 -18.56
N GLN A 401 -3.35 26.92 -17.47
CA GLN A 401 -3.90 25.56 -17.35
C GLN A 401 -5.42 25.54 -17.13
N GLY A 402 -6.04 26.70 -16.91
CA GLY A 402 -7.47 26.85 -16.62
C GLY A 402 -7.86 26.34 -15.24
N ILE A 403 -6.89 26.20 -14.31
CA ILE A 403 -7.12 25.58 -13.00
C ILE A 403 -7.25 26.59 -11.87
N VAL A 404 -6.82 27.82 -12.11
CA VAL A 404 -7.07 28.99 -11.27
C VAL A 404 -7.57 30.13 -12.16
N TYR A 405 -8.65 30.82 -11.81
CA TYR A 405 -9.15 31.97 -12.57
C TYR A 405 -10.03 32.89 -11.70
N ALA A 406 -10.55 33.97 -12.27
CA ALA A 406 -11.45 34.89 -11.57
C ALA A 406 -12.91 34.65 -11.97
N ASP A 407 -13.83 34.70 -11.01
CA ASP A 407 -15.27 34.76 -11.31
C ASP A 407 -15.79 36.22 -11.35
N SER A 408 -17.07 36.38 -11.68
CA SER A 408 -17.75 37.70 -11.74
C SER A 408 -17.75 38.49 -10.41
N LYS A 409 -17.43 37.86 -9.28
CA LYS A 409 -17.35 38.49 -7.95
C LYS A 409 -15.90 38.77 -7.54
N ALA A 410 -14.94 38.59 -8.45
CA ALA A 410 -13.52 38.68 -8.20
C ALA A 410 -13.04 37.71 -7.11
N ASN A 411 -13.63 36.51 -7.03
CA ASN A 411 -13.05 35.41 -6.26
C ASN A 411 -11.93 34.75 -7.07
N ALA A 412 -10.85 34.37 -6.39
CA ALA A 412 -9.91 33.39 -6.92
C ALA A 412 -10.59 32.01 -6.88
N VAL A 413 -10.91 31.48 -8.07
CA VAL A 413 -11.51 30.16 -8.26
C VAL A 413 -10.39 29.14 -8.42
N PHE A 414 -10.38 28.11 -7.59
CA PHE A 414 -9.45 26.98 -7.65
C PHE A 414 -10.23 25.73 -8.05
N LEU A 415 -10.06 25.27 -9.30
CA LEU A 415 -10.79 24.10 -9.79
C LEU A 415 -10.32 22.81 -9.14
N MET A 416 -11.30 22.03 -8.69
CA MET A 416 -11.09 20.72 -8.08
C MET A 416 -11.40 19.62 -9.09
N ARG A 417 -10.46 18.70 -9.24
CA ARG A 417 -10.54 17.60 -10.19
C ARG A 417 -10.49 16.27 -9.46
N ASN A 418 -11.16 15.27 -10.03
CA ASN A 418 -10.97 13.89 -9.61
C ASN A 418 -9.66 13.33 -10.18
N GLN A 419 -9.41 12.04 -9.92
CA GLN A 419 -8.21 11.34 -10.34
C GLN A 419 -8.07 11.18 -11.85
N LYS A 420 -9.18 11.23 -12.59
CA LYS A 420 -9.21 11.19 -14.05
C LYS A 420 -9.06 12.59 -14.67
N GLY A 421 -8.83 13.61 -13.85
CA GLY A 421 -8.75 15.01 -14.29
C GLY A 421 -10.10 15.68 -14.56
N LYS A 422 -11.24 14.98 -14.35
CA LYS A 422 -12.56 15.57 -14.56
C LYS A 422 -12.87 16.57 -13.43
N THR A 423 -13.24 17.79 -13.79
CA THR A 423 -13.69 18.82 -12.86
C THR A 423 -15.00 18.41 -12.20
N GLN A 424 -15.03 18.40 -10.87
CA GLN A 424 -16.23 18.06 -10.06
C GLN A 424 -16.39 18.98 -8.85
N GLY A 425 -15.62 20.07 -8.79
CA GLY A 425 -15.72 21.04 -7.73
C GLY A 425 -14.91 22.29 -7.99
N ALA A 426 -15.12 23.29 -7.14
CA ALA A 426 -14.29 24.49 -7.09
C ALA A 426 -14.23 25.03 -5.66
N PHE A 427 -13.06 25.49 -5.25
CA PHE A 427 -12.88 26.30 -4.05
C PHE A 427 -12.78 27.77 -4.44
N LEU A 428 -13.40 28.66 -3.68
CA LEU A 428 -13.50 30.08 -3.93
C LEU A 428 -12.81 30.83 -2.78
N GLN A 429 -11.87 31.69 -3.11
CA GLN A 429 -11.28 32.63 -2.17
C GLN A 429 -11.61 34.06 -2.59
N GLY A 430 -12.38 34.76 -1.77
CA GLY A 430 -12.68 36.17 -1.97
C GLY A 430 -11.42 37.03 -1.89
N THR A 431 -11.27 37.95 -2.85
CA THR A 431 -10.11 38.87 -2.89
C THR A 431 -10.42 40.23 -2.26
N ILE A 432 -11.69 40.64 -2.27
CA ILE A 432 -12.18 41.91 -1.70
C ILE A 432 -12.65 41.74 -0.25
N ASN A 433 -13.18 40.57 0.07
CA ASN A 433 -13.71 40.23 1.39
C ASN A 433 -12.94 39.05 1.98
N THR A 434 -13.39 38.56 3.13
CA THR A 434 -12.80 37.40 3.81
C THR A 434 -13.47 36.07 3.45
N PHE A 435 -14.28 36.04 2.38
CA PHE A 435 -15.02 34.84 2.00
C PHE A 435 -14.05 33.73 1.58
N SER A 436 -14.28 32.53 2.11
CA SER A 436 -13.65 31.31 1.64
C SER A 436 -14.66 30.18 1.69
N GLY A 437 -14.74 29.36 0.64
CA GLY A 437 -15.77 28.33 0.56
C GLY A 437 -15.74 27.52 -0.72
N TYR A 438 -16.71 26.62 -0.85
CA TYR A 438 -16.86 25.76 -2.03
C TYR A 438 -18.02 26.24 -2.91
N GLU A 439 -17.86 26.09 -4.23
CA GLU A 439 -18.97 26.29 -5.16
C GLU A 439 -20.04 25.22 -4.97
N LEU A 440 -21.31 25.59 -5.18
CA LEU A 440 -22.46 24.73 -5.04
C LEU A 440 -22.32 23.48 -5.92
N GLY A 441 -22.61 22.31 -5.33
CA GLY A 441 -22.49 21.02 -6.01
C GLY A 441 -21.08 20.45 -6.07
N THR A 442 -20.10 21.03 -5.36
CA THR A 442 -18.73 20.46 -5.29
C THR A 442 -18.69 19.07 -4.64
N HIS A 443 -18.11 18.09 -5.31
CA HIS A 443 -17.93 16.71 -4.83
C HIS A 443 -16.71 16.58 -3.89
N ARG A 444 -16.80 17.13 -2.68
CA ARG A 444 -15.66 17.24 -1.74
C ARG A 444 -14.94 15.93 -1.38
N ARG A 445 -15.59 14.76 -1.51
CA ARG A 445 -14.99 13.46 -1.20
C ARG A 445 -14.22 12.81 -2.36
N SER A 446 -14.39 13.32 -3.58
CA SER A 446 -13.88 12.67 -4.80
C SER A 446 -13.13 13.60 -5.74
N CYS A 447 -12.90 14.86 -5.35
CA CYS A 447 -12.12 15.81 -6.11
C CYS A 447 -11.28 16.71 -5.20
N TRP A 448 -10.17 17.21 -5.74
CA TRP A 448 -9.19 18.01 -5.00
C TRP A 448 -8.63 19.09 -5.90
N PHE A 449 -8.22 20.21 -5.31
CA PHE A 449 -7.29 21.10 -5.99
C PHE A 449 -5.89 20.48 -5.91
N TYR A 450 -5.27 20.24 -7.06
CA TYR A 450 -3.91 19.72 -7.12
C TYR A 450 -3.21 20.12 -8.42
N PHE A 451 -1.89 20.22 -8.38
CA PHE A 451 -1.06 20.38 -9.57
C PHE A 451 0.27 19.63 -9.36
N THR A 452 1.03 19.46 -10.43
CA THR A 452 2.29 18.69 -10.39
C THR A 452 3.45 19.53 -10.84
N LEU A 453 4.58 19.41 -10.15
CA LEU A 453 5.87 19.95 -10.58
C LEU A 453 6.87 18.80 -10.78
N GLY A 454 7.84 19.02 -11.67
CA GLY A 454 8.87 18.04 -12.01
C GLY A 454 8.42 16.95 -12.97
N LYS A 455 9.35 16.52 -13.83
CA LYS A 455 9.20 15.39 -14.77
C LYS A 455 7.96 15.47 -15.70
N LYS A 456 7.75 14.47 -16.58
CA LYS A 456 6.67 14.51 -17.58
C LYS A 456 5.33 14.03 -17.00
N PRO A 457 4.17 14.42 -17.58
CA PRO A 457 2.84 13.95 -17.17
C PRO A 457 2.67 12.43 -17.09
N THR A 458 3.40 11.69 -17.91
CA THR A 458 3.37 10.22 -18.01
C THR A 458 4.15 9.51 -16.92
N ASP A 459 5.02 10.22 -16.20
CA ASP A 459 5.85 9.62 -15.15
C ASP A 459 5.00 9.29 -13.91
N LYS A 460 5.36 8.24 -13.18
CA LYS A 460 4.67 7.91 -11.93
C LYS A 460 4.98 8.96 -10.85
N THR A 461 3.95 9.38 -10.13
CA THR A 461 4.10 10.28 -8.97
C THR A 461 4.98 9.61 -7.90
N SER A 462 6.09 10.25 -7.53
CA SER A 462 7.00 9.73 -6.51
C SER A 462 6.84 10.42 -5.16
N ILE A 463 6.33 11.67 -5.18
CA ILE A 463 6.13 12.48 -3.98
C ILE A 463 4.73 13.09 -4.02
N ALA A 464 4.02 13.04 -2.90
CA ALA A 464 2.77 13.76 -2.67
C ALA A 464 2.91 14.68 -1.47
N VAL A 465 2.60 15.96 -1.63
CA VAL A 465 2.59 16.96 -0.57
C VAL A 465 1.15 17.39 -0.32
N LEU A 466 0.64 17.10 0.87
CA LEU A 466 -0.75 17.35 1.27
C LEU A 466 -0.82 18.61 2.12
N CYS A 467 -1.69 19.54 1.74
CA CYS A 467 -1.83 20.87 2.35
C CYS A 467 -3.30 21.15 2.71
N GLN A 468 -3.54 22.13 3.60
CA GLN A 468 -4.88 22.41 4.13
C GLN A 468 -5.77 23.24 3.18
N SER A 469 -5.17 24.15 2.40
CA SER A 469 -5.90 25.03 1.49
C SER A 469 -5.22 25.13 0.11
N PRO A 470 -5.91 25.59 -0.94
CA PRO A 470 -5.28 25.81 -2.25
C PRO A 470 -4.12 26.80 -2.20
N ILE A 471 -4.24 27.86 -1.40
CA ILE A 471 -3.17 28.85 -1.22
C ILE A 471 -1.97 28.23 -0.51
N ASP A 472 -2.16 27.45 0.56
CA ASP A 472 -1.06 26.72 1.21
C ASP A 472 -0.42 25.71 0.25
N THR A 473 -1.23 25.04 -0.56
CA THR A 473 -0.77 24.06 -1.56
C THR A 473 0.18 24.72 -2.55
N ILE A 474 -0.18 25.90 -3.06
CA ILE A 474 0.70 26.68 -3.92
C ILE A 474 1.90 27.20 -3.14
N SER A 475 1.71 27.64 -1.90
CA SER A 475 2.76 28.26 -1.09
C SER A 475 3.88 27.29 -0.76
N VAL A 476 3.55 26.06 -0.35
CA VAL A 476 4.53 24.99 -0.10
C VAL A 476 5.28 24.62 -1.36
N ALA A 477 4.58 24.51 -2.50
CA ALA A 477 5.22 24.23 -3.78
C ALA A 477 6.21 25.33 -4.19
N MET A 478 5.87 26.59 -3.94
CA MET A 478 6.72 27.72 -4.28
C MET A 478 7.89 27.90 -3.33
N LEU A 479 7.74 27.57 -2.04
CA LEU A 479 8.87 27.50 -1.11
C LEU A 479 9.89 26.46 -1.56
N GLU A 480 9.44 25.26 -1.95
CA GLU A 480 10.33 24.22 -2.49
C GLU A 480 10.99 24.65 -3.80
N TYR A 481 10.21 25.27 -4.70
CA TYR A 481 10.70 25.76 -5.99
C TYR A 481 11.73 26.88 -5.87
N LEU A 482 11.51 27.86 -4.99
CA LEU A 482 12.42 29.00 -4.83
C LEU A 482 13.70 28.61 -4.08
N ASP A 483 13.65 27.59 -3.21
CA ASP A 483 14.83 27.05 -2.51
C ASP A 483 15.69 26.14 -3.42
N ARG A 484 15.05 25.26 -4.21
CA ARG A 484 15.75 24.14 -4.90
C ARG A 484 15.54 24.08 -6.41
N GLY A 485 14.68 24.93 -6.97
CA GLY A 485 14.24 24.86 -8.36
C GLY A 485 13.18 23.79 -8.60
N ILE A 486 13.04 23.36 -9.86
CA ILE A 486 12.07 22.35 -10.26
C ILE A 486 12.38 21.02 -9.56
N PRO A 487 11.41 20.38 -8.86
CA PRO A 487 11.63 19.08 -8.24
C PRO A 487 12.16 18.03 -9.23
N PRO A 488 13.22 17.28 -8.88
CA PRO A 488 13.81 16.28 -9.78
C PRO A 488 12.93 15.02 -9.94
N LYS A 489 12.02 14.78 -8.99
CA LYS A 489 11.00 13.74 -9.03
C LYS A 489 9.64 14.37 -9.34
N ARG A 490 8.71 13.58 -9.88
CA ARG A 490 7.33 14.03 -10.10
C ARG A 490 6.64 14.19 -8.76
N THR A 491 6.35 15.44 -8.39
CA THR A 491 5.72 15.81 -7.13
C THR A 491 4.31 16.33 -7.37
N VAL A 492 3.31 15.75 -6.70
CA VAL A 492 1.95 16.28 -6.67
C VAL A 492 1.75 17.11 -5.40
N PHE A 493 1.28 18.33 -5.56
CA PHE A 493 0.83 19.18 -4.46
C PHE A 493 -0.69 19.16 -4.46
N MET A 494 -1.30 18.81 -3.32
CA MET A 494 -2.74 18.55 -3.23
C MET A 494 -3.34 19.16 -1.97
N THR A 495 -4.47 19.82 -2.13
CA THR A 495 -5.30 20.28 -1.02
C THR A 495 -6.14 19.13 -0.46
N VAL A 496 -6.05 18.89 0.84
CA VAL A 496 -6.89 17.97 1.61
C VAL A 496 -7.34 18.68 2.89
N ASP A 497 -8.54 19.24 2.88
CA ASP A 497 -9.08 20.02 4.00
C ASP A 497 -9.79 19.17 5.06
N ASP A 498 -10.19 17.94 4.71
CA ASP A 498 -10.79 16.95 5.63
C ASP A 498 -10.20 15.55 5.37
N SER A 499 -9.87 14.84 6.45
CA SER A 499 -9.43 13.44 6.41
C SER A 499 -10.39 12.50 5.68
N LYS A 500 -11.70 12.80 5.68
CA LYS A 500 -12.74 12.03 4.97
C LYS A 500 -12.66 12.16 3.45
N ALA A 501 -11.98 13.19 2.97
CA ALA A 501 -11.72 13.41 1.56
C ALA A 501 -10.36 12.85 1.13
N LEU A 502 -9.60 12.18 2.01
CA LEU A 502 -8.27 11.69 1.67
C LEU A 502 -8.34 10.53 0.65
N PRO A 503 -7.66 10.61 -0.52
CA PRO A 503 -7.59 9.51 -1.48
C PRO A 503 -6.58 8.43 -1.02
N VAL A 504 -6.94 7.68 0.02
CA VAL A 504 -6.05 6.71 0.71
C VAL A 504 -5.50 5.67 -0.26
N GLU A 505 -6.36 5.06 -1.08
CA GLU A 505 -5.97 3.99 -2.01
C GLU A 505 -4.90 4.40 -3.03
N GLN A 506 -4.86 5.69 -3.36
CA GLN A 506 -3.92 6.26 -4.32
C GLN A 506 -2.64 6.69 -3.61
N LEU A 507 -2.78 7.38 -2.46
CA LEU A 507 -1.65 7.92 -1.72
C LEU A 507 -0.84 6.83 -1.01
N GLN A 508 -1.43 5.68 -0.68
CA GLN A 508 -0.69 4.53 -0.14
C GLN A 508 0.38 4.00 -1.11
N ASN A 509 0.17 4.18 -2.42
CA ASN A 509 1.09 3.73 -3.47
C ASN A 509 2.14 4.80 -3.84
N VAL A 510 2.08 5.99 -3.23
CA VAL A 510 3.08 7.04 -3.45
C VAL A 510 4.24 6.84 -2.46
N PRO A 511 5.49 6.67 -2.94
CA PRO A 511 6.64 6.34 -2.08
C PRO A 511 6.90 7.35 -0.95
N HIS A 512 6.67 8.63 -1.20
CA HIS A 512 6.88 9.68 -0.23
C HIS A 512 5.65 10.56 -0.11
N VAL A 513 5.03 10.57 1.07
CA VAL A 513 3.89 11.44 1.37
C VAL A 513 4.32 12.42 2.45
N SER A 514 4.23 13.71 2.17
CA SER A 514 4.54 14.79 3.10
C SER A 514 3.25 15.51 3.51
N LEU A 515 3.13 15.82 4.79
CA LEU A 515 2.00 16.51 5.39
C LEU A 515 2.44 17.93 5.74
N ALA A 516 1.88 18.93 5.06
CA ALA A 516 2.14 20.33 5.30
C ALA A 516 0.93 20.98 5.99
N PHE A 517 0.68 20.57 7.24
CA PHE A 517 -0.43 21.06 8.06
C PHE A 517 0.12 21.75 9.32
N THR A 518 -0.43 22.90 9.65
CA THR A 518 -0.07 23.63 10.88
C THR A 518 -0.86 23.13 12.09
N HIS A 519 -2.11 22.69 11.90
CA HIS A 519 -2.91 22.08 12.96
C HIS A 519 -2.62 20.58 13.14
N THR A 520 -2.32 20.19 14.39
CA THR A 520 -1.92 18.83 14.75
C THR A 520 -3.03 17.78 14.64
N SER A 521 -4.31 18.17 14.74
CA SER A 521 -5.45 17.25 14.67
C SER A 521 -5.58 16.59 13.29
N MET A 522 -5.53 17.39 12.22
CA MET A 522 -5.61 16.92 10.83
C MET A 522 -4.41 16.06 10.47
N ALA A 523 -3.20 16.50 10.82
CA ALA A 523 -1.99 15.71 10.61
C ALA A 523 -2.05 14.34 11.29
N ARG A 524 -2.56 14.26 12.53
CA ARG A 524 -2.75 12.98 13.24
C ARG A 524 -3.76 12.07 12.54
N ALA A 525 -4.91 12.61 12.15
CA ALA A 525 -5.94 11.84 11.46
C ALA A 525 -5.42 11.25 10.14
N ILE A 526 -4.71 12.06 9.34
CA ILE A 526 -4.10 11.59 8.09
C ILE A 526 -2.99 10.56 8.38
N LYS A 527 -2.19 10.76 9.42
CA LYS A 527 -1.10 9.83 9.78
C LYS A 527 -1.62 8.46 10.25
N GLN A 528 -2.83 8.38 10.79
CA GLN A 528 -3.49 7.10 11.08
C GLN A 528 -3.87 6.35 9.79
N LEU A 529 -4.28 7.09 8.75
CA LEU A 529 -4.68 6.51 7.46
C LEU A 529 -3.48 6.24 6.53
N LEU A 530 -2.42 7.04 6.63
CA LEU A 530 -1.18 6.94 5.86
C LEU A 530 0.03 6.97 6.80
N PRO A 531 0.37 5.85 7.45
CA PRO A 531 1.45 5.78 8.45
C PRO A 531 2.84 6.16 7.90
N GLN A 532 3.07 5.97 6.60
CA GLN A 532 4.30 6.32 5.90
C GLN A 532 4.51 7.84 5.72
N SER A 533 3.50 8.65 6.05
CA SER A 533 3.55 10.10 5.83
C SER A 533 4.45 10.84 6.83
N LYS A 534 5.17 11.86 6.34
CA LYS A 534 6.09 12.70 7.12
C LYS A 534 5.53 14.11 7.30
N LEU A 535 5.48 14.58 8.54
CA LEU A 535 5.05 15.96 8.84
C LEU A 535 6.17 16.94 8.51
N LEU A 536 5.85 17.96 7.72
CA LEU A 536 6.72 19.10 7.45
C LEU A 536 6.53 20.16 8.54
N LYS A 537 7.61 20.84 8.91
CA LYS A 537 7.59 21.90 9.91
C LYS A 537 7.39 23.24 9.22
N CYS A 538 6.32 23.94 9.60
CA CYS A 538 6.10 25.34 9.26
C CYS A 538 6.77 26.23 10.33
N GLU A 539 7.45 27.29 9.91
CA GLU A 539 8.15 28.21 10.81
C GLU A 539 7.29 29.42 11.20
N THR A 540 6.13 29.58 10.56
CA THR A 540 5.15 30.64 10.80
C THR A 540 3.77 30.06 11.12
N GLU A 541 2.76 30.92 11.25
CA GLU A 541 1.37 30.54 11.55
C GLU A 541 0.74 29.63 10.48
N ASP A 542 1.03 29.90 9.21
CA ASP A 542 0.65 29.12 8.04
C ASP A 542 1.73 29.19 6.95
N TRP A 543 1.61 28.35 5.92
CA TRP A 543 2.60 28.24 4.85
C TRP A 543 2.60 29.44 3.92
N ASN A 544 1.49 30.17 3.82
CA ASN A 544 1.43 31.39 3.02
C ASN A 544 2.24 32.52 3.65
N SER A 545 2.07 32.74 4.95
CA SER A 545 2.89 33.69 5.74
C SER A 545 4.38 33.35 5.62
N GLN A 546 4.75 32.06 5.60
CA GLN A 546 6.15 31.65 5.37
C GLN A 546 6.65 32.05 3.98
N LEU A 547 5.85 31.82 2.93
CA LEU A 547 6.19 32.22 1.56
C LEU A 547 6.34 33.75 1.42
N VAL A 548 5.41 34.52 1.99
CA VAL A 548 5.44 35.98 1.94
C VAL A 548 6.73 36.51 2.58
N ASN A 549 7.10 35.97 3.75
CA ASN A 549 8.33 36.35 4.45
C ASN A 549 9.58 35.97 3.63
N PHE A 550 9.61 34.76 3.08
CA PHE A 550 10.73 34.30 2.25
C PHE A 550 10.92 35.15 0.99
N SER A 551 9.82 35.50 0.31
CA SER A 551 9.84 36.32 -0.90
C SER A 551 10.37 37.75 -0.62
N ARG A 552 9.99 38.35 0.52
CA ARG A 552 10.54 39.66 0.93
C ARG A 552 12.04 39.60 1.19
N GLN A 553 12.54 38.53 1.81
CA GLN A 553 13.97 38.35 2.05
C GLN A 553 14.77 38.21 0.75
N LEU A 554 14.25 37.48 -0.23
CA LEU A 554 14.87 37.36 -1.55
C LEU A 554 14.95 38.71 -2.28
N GLN A 555 13.89 39.52 -2.22
CA GLN A 555 13.87 40.86 -2.82
C GLN A 555 14.91 41.79 -2.17
N GLN A 556 15.03 41.76 -0.84
CA GLN A 556 16.03 42.56 -0.12
C GLN A 556 17.47 42.15 -0.49
N ARG A 557 17.76 40.84 -0.59
CA ARG A 557 19.07 40.33 -1.03
C ARG A 557 19.39 40.73 -2.48
N SER A 558 18.41 40.67 -3.38
CA SER A 558 18.61 41.10 -4.77
C SER A 558 18.88 42.60 -4.88
N GLN A 559 18.23 43.43 -4.06
CA GLN A 559 18.47 44.88 -4.03
C GLN A 559 19.84 45.22 -3.47
N GLN A 560 20.30 44.52 -2.42
CA GLN A 560 21.64 44.68 -1.86
C GLN A 560 22.73 44.26 -2.86
N ASN A 561 22.59 43.11 -3.51
CA ASN A 561 23.56 42.65 -4.51
C ASN A 561 23.65 43.60 -5.72
N ASN A 562 22.53 44.19 -6.17
CA ASN A 562 22.56 45.18 -7.25
C ASN A 562 23.22 46.50 -6.84
N GLN A 563 23.07 46.93 -5.59
CA GLN A 563 23.78 48.11 -5.07
C GLN A 563 25.29 47.88 -4.92
N GLU A 564 25.74 46.66 -4.60
CA GLU A 564 27.16 46.30 -4.55
C GLU A 564 27.80 46.14 -5.94
N LEU A 565 27.01 45.89 -6.99
CA LEU A 565 27.48 45.83 -8.39
C LEU A 565 27.53 47.21 -9.08
N GLU A 566 26.90 48.22 -8.50
CA GLU A 566 26.90 49.62 -8.99
C GLU A 566 27.97 50.51 -8.32
N LEU A 567 28.67 49.97 -7.31
CA LEU A 567 29.85 50.56 -6.66
C LEU A 567 31.14 49.93 -7.20
#